data_AF-A0A9E5IDX9-F1
#
_entry.id   AF-A0A9E5IDX9-F1
#
_cell.length_a   1.000
_cell.length_b   1.000
_cell.length_c   1.000
_cell.angle_alpha   90.00
_cell.angle_beta   90.00
_cell.angle_gamma   90.00
#
_symmetry.space_group_name_H-M   'P 1'
#
loop_
_entity.id
_entity.type
_entity.pdbx_description
1 polymer ?
#
loop_
_entity_poly.entity_id
_entity_poly.type
_entity_poly.pdbx_seq_one_letter_code
_entity_poly.pdbx_strand_id
1 'polypeptide(L)'
;AYMWASVALGVIFLFCQGYEYHHAYSELNLKLSSGVYGSTFFMLTGFHGFHVFLGTLMLLFITLRLQRGHFTADRHFGFEGASWYWHFVDVVWLCLYILVYWL
;
A
#
# COMPACT_ATOMS: atom_id res chain seq x y z
N ALA A 1 10.88 14.12 9.57
CA ALA A 1 11.14 12.77 10.09
C ALA A 1 9.96 11.82 9.80
N TYR A 2 8.75 12.14 10.26
CA TYR A 2 7.57 11.29 10.12
C TYR A 2 7.25 10.86 8.67
N MET A 3 7.32 11.78 7.71
CA MET A 3 7.06 11.45 6.30
C MET A 3 8.01 10.39 5.73
N TRP A 4 9.30 10.48 6.08
CA TRP A 4 10.29 9.47 5.68
C TRP A 4 10.03 8.11 6.34
N ALA A 5 9.55 8.12 7.58
CA ALA A 5 9.12 6.89 8.25
C ALA A 5 7.90 6.26 7.54
N SER A 6 6.90 7.06 7.15
CA SER A 6 5.75 6.56 6.39
C SER A 6 6.14 5.94 5.04
N VAL A 7 7.07 6.58 4.31
CA VAL A 7 7.61 6.01 3.06
C VAL A 7 8.34 4.69 3.32
N ALA A 8 9.20 4.63 4.35
CA ALA A 8 9.92 3.41 4.69
C ALA A 8 8.97 2.26 5.08
N LEU A 9 7.93 2.55 5.87
CA LEU A 9 6.91 1.57 6.24
C LEU A 9 6.09 1.10 5.02
N GLY A 10 5.76 1.99 4.09
CA GLY A 10 5.11 1.63 2.83
C GLY A 10 5.96 0.69 1.96
N VAL A 11 7.26 0.96 1.88
CA VAL A 11 8.21 0.08 1.18
C VAL A 11 8.30 -1.29 1.87
N ILE A 12 8.41 -1.33 3.20
CA ILE A 12 8.44 -2.58 3.97
C ILE A 12 7.16 -3.39 3.72
N PHE A 13 6.00 -2.75 3.74
CA PHE A 13 4.72 -3.40 3.45
C PHE A 13 4.73 -4.08 2.08
N LEU A 14 5.20 -3.40 1.03
CA LEU A 14 5.27 -3.97 -0.32
C LEU A 14 6.21 -5.18 -0.41
N PHE A 15 7.33 -5.14 0.32
CA PHE A 15 8.23 -6.30 0.39
C PHE A 15 7.60 -7.48 1.12
N CYS A 16 6.91 -7.24 2.25
CA CYS A 16 6.16 -8.27 2.95
C CYS A 16 5.07 -8.88 2.05
N GLN A 17 4.31 -8.05 1.33
CA GLN A 17 3.29 -8.50 0.39
C GLN A 17 3.89 -9.35 -0.75
N GLY A 18 5.05 -8.94 -1.29
CA GLY A 18 5.76 -9.71 -2.31
C GLY A 18 6.27 -11.06 -1.80
N TYR A 19 6.80 -11.09 -0.58
CA TYR A 19 7.21 -12.34 0.07
C TYR A 19 6.02 -13.27 0.30
N GLU A 20 4.90 -12.72 0.77
CA GLU A 20 3.68 -13.48 0.98
C GLU A 20 3.17 -14.12 -0.32
N TYR A 21 3.15 -13.36 -1.43
CA TYR A 21 2.75 -13.92 -2.72
C TYR A 21 3.68 -15.03 -3.19
N HIS A 22 4.99 -14.87 -2.98
CA HIS A 22 5.94 -15.93 -3.29
C HIS A 22 5.65 -17.19 -2.47
N HIS A 23 5.53 -17.05 -1.15
CA HIS A 23 5.23 -18.17 -0.25
C HIS A 23 3.88 -18.83 -0.56
N ALA A 24 2.85 -18.05 -0.85
CA ALA A 24 1.53 -18.55 -1.25
C ALA A 24 1.59 -19.38 -2.54
N TYR A 25 2.36 -18.91 -3.53
CA TYR A 25 2.54 -19.63 -4.80
C TYR A 25 3.40 -20.89 -4.65
N SER A 26 4.49 -20.84 -3.89
CA SER A 26 5.49 -21.92 -3.81
C SER A 26 5.15 -23.00 -2.79
N GLU A 27 4.71 -22.61 -1.60
CA GLU A 27 4.53 -23.52 -0.47
C GLU A 27 3.07 -23.93 -0.28
N LEU A 28 2.14 -22.99 -0.44
CA LEU A 28 0.71 -23.24 -0.23
C LEU A 28 -0.01 -23.70 -1.52
N ASN A 29 0.67 -23.68 -2.68
CA ASN A 29 0.07 -23.92 -4.00
C ASN A 29 -1.20 -23.07 -4.27
N LEU A 30 -1.31 -21.93 -3.60
CA LEU A 30 -2.37 -20.96 -3.82
C LEU A 30 -1.97 -20.09 -5.00
N LYS A 31 -2.63 -20.28 -6.12
CA LYS A 31 -2.37 -19.59 -7.39
C LYS A 31 -3.65 -18.86 -7.81
N LEU A 32 -3.50 -17.90 -8.72
CA LEU A 32 -4.64 -17.33 -9.45
C LEU A 32 -5.55 -18.40 -10.07
N SER A 33 -4.99 -19.56 -10.45
CA SER A 33 -5.73 -20.68 -11.03
C SER A 33 -6.30 -21.68 -10.01
N SER A 34 -6.05 -21.51 -8.70
CA SER A 34 -6.46 -22.45 -7.64
C SER A 34 -7.94 -22.31 -7.27
N GLY A 35 -8.79 -21.90 -8.21
CA GLY A 35 -10.23 -21.71 -8.04
C GLY A 35 -10.64 -20.29 -7.60
N VAL A 36 -11.88 -20.17 -7.12
CA VAL A 36 -12.49 -18.87 -6.79
C VAL A 36 -11.71 -18.18 -5.67
N TYR A 37 -11.34 -18.90 -4.61
CA TYR A 37 -10.61 -18.31 -3.49
C TYR A 37 -9.26 -17.73 -3.91
N GLY A 38 -8.42 -18.50 -4.63
CA GLY A 38 -7.11 -18.03 -5.09
C GLY A 38 -7.21 -16.83 -6.02
N SER A 39 -8.14 -16.86 -6.98
CA SER A 39 -8.34 -15.72 -7.89
C SER A 39 -8.84 -14.46 -7.18
N THR A 40 -9.80 -14.58 -6.26
CA THR A 40 -10.30 -13.46 -5.46
C THR A 40 -9.24 -12.92 -4.50
N PHE A 41 -8.47 -13.79 -3.84
CA PHE A 41 -7.36 -13.41 -2.96
C PHE A 41 -6.38 -12.49 -3.70
N PHE A 42 -5.77 -12.97 -4.78
CA PHE A 42 -4.74 -12.21 -5.51
C PHE A 42 -5.30 -10.98 -6.21
N MET A 43 -6.58 -10.97 -6.61
CA MET A 43 -7.18 -9.79 -7.22
C MET A 43 -7.42 -8.69 -6.19
N LEU A 44 -7.98 -9.02 -5.02
CA LEU A 44 -8.25 -8.05 -3.95
C LEU A 44 -6.96 -7.52 -3.34
N THR A 45 -6.07 -8.41 -2.90
CA THR A 45 -4.81 -8.02 -2.26
C THR A 45 -3.82 -7.43 -3.27
N GLY A 46 -3.82 -7.92 -4.52
CA GLY A 46 -2.96 -7.40 -5.59
C GLY A 46 -3.35 -5.99 -6.04
N PHE A 47 -4.64 -5.74 -6.28
CA PHE A 47 -5.12 -4.40 -6.63
C PHE A 47 -4.89 -3.40 -5.49
N HIS A 48 -5.09 -3.85 -4.26
CA HIS A 48 -4.76 -3.06 -3.09
C HIS A 48 -3.26 -2.77 -3.00
N GLY A 49 -2.39 -3.78 -3.17
CA GLY A 49 -0.94 -3.62 -3.20
C GLY A 49 -0.47 -2.63 -4.27
N PHE A 50 -1.13 -2.58 -5.43
CA PHE A 50 -0.90 -1.55 -6.44
C PHE A 50 -1.22 -0.14 -5.94
N HIS A 51 -2.31 0.04 -5.19
CA HIS A 51 -2.65 1.34 -4.57
C HIS A 51 -1.62 1.73 -3.50
N VAL A 52 -1.14 0.78 -2.69
CA VAL A 52 -0.06 1.03 -1.72
C VAL A 52 1.23 1.46 -2.44
N PHE A 53 1.57 0.84 -3.57
CA PHE A 53 2.72 1.24 -4.37
C PHE A 53 2.60 2.67 -4.89
N LEU A 54 1.46 3.03 -5.51
CA LEU A 54 1.21 4.40 -5.96
C LEU A 54 1.23 5.40 -4.80
N GLY A 55 0.61 5.06 -3.67
CA GLY A 55 0.61 5.88 -2.46
C GLY A 55 2.02 6.10 -1.93
N THR A 56 2.88 5.07 -1.97
CA THR A 56 4.26 5.15 -1.48
C THR A 56 5.08 6.08 -2.38
N LEU A 57 4.87 6.01 -3.70
CA LEU A 57 5.48 6.96 -4.64
C LEU A 57 4.98 8.40 -4.42
N MET A 58 3.67 8.59 -4.22
CA MET A 58 3.11 9.92 -3.90
C MET A 58 3.75 10.49 -2.63
N LEU A 59 3.83 9.69 -1.55
CA LEU A 59 4.49 10.08 -0.31
C LEU A 59 5.97 10.38 -0.50
N LEU A 60 6.69 9.58 -1.30
CA LEU A 60 8.11 9.83 -1.61
C LEU A 60 8.28 11.17 -2.31
N PHE A 61 7.54 11.41 -3.40
CA PHE A 61 7.67 12.64 -4.17
C PHE A 61 7.19 13.88 -3.39
N ILE A 62 6.15 13.76 -2.57
CA ILE A 62 5.70 14.87 -1.74
C ILE A 62 6.72 15.20 -0.65
N THR A 63 7.37 14.19 -0.07
CA THR A 63 8.43 14.36 0.93
C THR A 63 9.63 15.08 0.33
N LEU A 64 10.05 14.69 -0.88
CA LEU A 64 11.12 15.39 -1.60
C LEU A 64 10.77 16.85 -1.92
N ARG A 65 9.52 17.12 -2.30
CA ARG A 65 9.03 18.48 -2.57
C ARG A 65 8.93 19.33 -1.29
N LEU A 66 8.53 18.74 -0.16
CA LEU A 66 8.53 19.39 1.15
C LEU A 66 9.94 19.81 1.56
N GLN A 67 10.95 18.95 1.37
CA GLN A 67 12.34 19.29 1.67
C GLN A 67 12.91 20.41 0.79
N ARG A 68 12.39 20.56 -0.44
CA ARG A 68 12.74 21.68 -1.33
C ARG A 68 11.97 22.97 -1.03
N GLY A 69 11.11 22.99 -0.01
CA GLY A 69 10.36 24.20 0.38
C GLY A 69 9.24 24.59 -0.58
N HIS A 70 8.72 23.65 -1.39
CA HIS A 70 7.69 23.94 -2.39
C HIS A 70 6.27 24.15 -1.83
N PHE A 71 6.09 24.04 -0.51
CA PHE A 71 4.79 24.16 0.16
C PHE A 71 4.85 25.21 1.26
N THR A 72 3.77 25.97 1.40
CA THR A 72 3.55 26.91 2.51
C THR A 72 2.34 26.45 3.34
N ALA A 73 2.17 27.00 4.54
CA ALA A 73 1.05 26.67 5.43
C ALA A 73 -0.33 26.93 4.78
N ASP A 74 -0.44 27.88 3.86
CA ASP A 74 -1.71 28.16 3.16
C ASP A 74 -1.83 27.41 1.82
N ARG A 75 -0.73 26.81 1.33
CA ARG A 75 -0.67 26.16 0.00
C ARG A 75 -0.01 24.79 0.09
N HIS A 76 -0.67 23.88 0.80
CA HIS A 76 -0.21 22.49 1.00
C HIS A 76 -1.20 21.43 0.47
N PHE A 77 -2.12 21.80 -0.43
CA PHE A 77 -3.14 20.87 -0.94
C PHE A 77 -2.54 19.56 -1.51
N GLY A 78 -1.41 19.65 -2.22
CA GLY A 78 -0.73 18.45 -2.74
C GLY A 78 -0.25 17.49 -1.64
N PHE A 79 0.14 18.02 -0.47
CA PHE A 79 0.49 17.22 0.70
C PHE A 79 -0.73 16.59 1.35
N GLU A 80 -1.77 17.40 1.56
CA GLU A 80 -3.01 16.94 2.14
C GLU A 80 -3.66 15.84 1.28
N GLY A 81 -3.72 16.02 -0.04
CA GLY A 81 -4.24 15.00 -0.96
C GLY A 81 -3.45 13.69 -0.90
N ALA A 82 -2.12 13.75 -0.81
CA ALA A 82 -1.29 12.56 -0.68
C ALA A 82 -1.50 11.85 0.68
N SER A 83 -1.67 12.61 1.77
CA SER A 83 -1.94 12.03 3.09
C SER A 83 -3.32 11.38 3.16
N TRP A 84 -4.36 12.02 2.59
CA TRP A 84 -5.70 11.45 2.52
C TRP A 84 -5.73 10.17 1.68
N TYR A 85 -5.04 10.16 0.54
CA TYR A 85 -4.90 8.95 -0.27
C TYR A 85 -4.25 7.82 0.55
N TRP A 86 -3.16 8.12 1.27
CA TRP A 86 -2.46 7.12 2.08
C TRP A 86 -3.35 6.53 3.18
N HIS A 87 -4.06 7.37 3.93
CA HIS A 87 -4.97 6.91 4.98
C HIS A 87 -6.17 6.14 4.43
N PHE A 88 -6.70 6.53 3.27
CA PHE A 88 -7.75 5.78 2.60
C PHE A 88 -7.29 4.36 2.26
N VAL A 89 -6.10 4.22 1.69
CA VAL A 89 -5.52 2.92 1.38
C VAL A 89 -5.37 2.09 2.66
N ASP A 90 -4.84 2.66 3.75
CA ASP A 90 -4.69 1.97 5.04
C ASP A 90 -6.03 1.41 5.58
N VAL A 91 -7.11 2.19 5.53
CA VAL A 91 -8.45 1.74 5.94
C VAL A 91 -8.94 0.57 5.09
N VAL A 92 -8.72 0.60 3.78
CA VAL A 92 -9.08 -0.52 2.90
C VAL A 92 -8.30 -1.79 3.28
N TRP A 93 -7.03 -1.64 3.69
CA TRP A 93 -6.23 -2.78 4.12
C TRP A 93 -6.79 -3.44 5.38
N LEU A 94 -7.21 -2.65 6.38
CA LEU A 94 -7.83 -3.20 7.59
C LEU A 94 -9.08 -4.03 7.27
N CYS A 95 -9.91 -3.57 6.34
CA CYS A 95 -11.07 -4.31 5.86
C CYS A 95 -10.66 -5.61 5.15
N LEU A 96 -9.67 -5.56 4.26
CA LEU A 96 -9.18 -6.76 3.56
C LEU A 96 -8.56 -7.77 4.53
N TYR A 97 -7.81 -7.31 5.53
CA TYR A 97 -7.21 -8.17 6.54
C TYR A 97 -8.27 -9.00 7.26
N ILE A 98 -9.34 -8.36 7.72
CA ILE A 98 -10.45 -9.05 8.40
C ILE A 98 -11.14 -10.04 7.46
N LEU A 99 -11.43 -9.66 6.21
CA LEU A 99 -12.21 -10.48 5.29
C LEU A 99 -11.45 -11.66 4.68
N VAL A 100 -10.14 -11.52 4.49
CA VAL A 100 -9.32 -12.48 3.74
C VAL A 100 -8.47 -13.36 4.66
N TYR A 101 -8.05 -12.85 5.82
CA TYR A 101 -7.16 -13.57 6.73
C TYR A 101 -7.84 -14.02 8.01
N TRP A 102 -8.76 -13.22 8.55
CA TRP A 102 -9.42 -13.57 9.82
C TRP A 102 -10.63 -14.48 9.58
N LEU A 103 -11.54 -14.05 8.70
CA LEU A 103 -12.79 -14.75 8.40
C LEU A 103 -12.59 -15.89 7.41
#